data_AF-A0A6A4NWN6-F1
#
_entry.id   AF-A0A6A4NWN6-F1
#
_cell.length_a   1.000
_cell.length_b   1.000
_cell.length_c   1.000
_cell.angle_alpha   90.00
_cell.angle_beta   90.00
_cell.angle_gamma   90.00
#
_symmetry.space_group_name_H-M   'P 1'
#
loop_
_entity.id
_entity.type
_entity.pdbx_description
1 polymer ?
#
loop_
_entity_poly.entity_id
_entity_poly.type
_entity_poly.pdbx_seq_one_letter_code
_entity_poly.pdbx_strand_id
1 'polypeptide(L)'
;MSLNFVTLIFLYQNNHNIVDEKKNVTPAVAIRVHADKCALINCGFVGVQDTLFDSFGRHYYYNCYIYGHTDFIFGKGQSLFQVMIINLSN
;
A
#
# COMPACT_ATOMS: atom_id res chain seq x y z
N MET A 1 9.48 24.34 1.20
CA MET A 1 9.19 23.15 2.04
C MET A 1 9.51 21.93 1.20
N SER A 2 10.65 21.26 1.42
CA SER A 2 11.13 20.18 0.54
C SER A 2 10.38 18.87 0.78
N LEU A 3 10.02 18.18 -0.30
CA LEU A 3 9.50 16.82 -0.34
C LEU A 3 10.72 15.88 -0.38
N ASN A 4 10.78 14.88 0.51
CA ASN A 4 12.00 14.09 0.70
C ASN A 4 12.09 12.88 -0.25
N PHE A 5 10.95 12.42 -0.79
CA PHE A 5 10.91 11.24 -1.65
C PHE A 5 9.70 11.30 -2.59
N VAL A 6 9.93 11.08 -3.88
CA VAL A 6 8.89 10.91 -4.91
C VAL A 6 9.17 9.59 -5.60
N THR A 7 8.21 8.67 -5.54
CA THR A 7 8.19 7.49 -6.40
C THR A 7 7.25 7.76 -7.56
N LEU A 8 7.70 7.46 -8.79
CA LEU A 8 6.90 7.55 -10.01
C LEU A 8 6.86 6.18 -10.69
N ILE A 9 5.67 5.62 -10.85
CA ILE A 9 5.37 4.38 -11.60
C ILE A 9 6.14 3.15 -11.08
N PHE A 10 5.61 2.52 -10.04
CA PHE A 10 6.08 1.22 -9.54
C PHE A 10 4.90 0.33 -9.14
N LEU A 11 5.02 -0.97 -9.41
CA LEU A 11 4.12 -2.01 -8.90
C LEU A 11 4.83 -2.75 -7.77
N TYR A 12 4.27 -2.68 -6.56
CA TYR A 12 4.70 -3.45 -5.40
C TYR A 12 3.71 -4.60 -5.19
N GLN A 13 4.18 -5.83 -5.20
CA GLN A 13 3.32 -7.00 -5.13
C GLN A 13 3.89 -8.07 -4.19
N ASN A 14 3.04 -8.61 -3.32
CA ASN A 14 3.33 -9.77 -2.50
C ASN A 14 2.33 -10.90 -2.81
N ASN A 15 2.81 -11.99 -3.42
CA ASN A 15 1.98 -13.09 -3.90
C ASN A 15 1.55 -14.10 -2.82
N HIS A 16 1.93 -13.86 -1.55
CA HIS A 16 1.56 -14.74 -0.47
C HIS A 16 0.03 -14.80 -0.30
N ASN A 17 -0.54 -16.01 -0.35
CA ASN A 17 -1.98 -16.29 -0.23
C ASN A 17 -2.90 -15.71 -1.31
N ILE A 18 -2.40 -15.16 -2.43
CA ILE A 18 -3.25 -14.61 -3.52
C ILE A 18 -4.09 -15.70 -4.22
N VAL A 19 -3.59 -16.95 -4.25
CA VAL A 19 -4.21 -18.07 -5.00
C VAL A 19 -4.94 -19.09 -4.14
N ASP A 20 -4.82 -19.00 -2.81
CA ASP A 20 -5.33 -20.02 -1.87
C ASP A 20 -6.17 -19.37 -0.78
N GLU A 21 -7.39 -18.94 -1.11
CA GLU A 21 -8.38 -18.39 -0.16
C GLU A 21 -8.77 -19.38 0.96
N LYS A 22 -8.51 -20.68 0.78
CA LYS A 22 -8.78 -21.74 1.77
C LYS A 22 -7.66 -21.96 2.80
N LYS A 23 -6.54 -21.26 2.69
CA LYS A 23 -5.40 -21.38 3.59
C LYS A 23 -5.47 -20.28 4.64
N ASN A 24 -4.93 -20.54 5.83
CA ASN A 24 -4.83 -19.50 6.87
C ASN A 24 -4.13 -18.27 6.29
N VAL A 25 -4.88 -17.18 6.12
CA VAL A 25 -4.34 -15.91 5.64
C VAL A 25 -3.39 -15.40 6.71
N THR A 26 -2.15 -15.13 6.29
CA THR A 26 -1.11 -14.56 7.15
C THR A 26 -0.66 -13.23 6.56
N PRO A 27 -0.24 -12.28 7.41
CA PRO A 27 0.35 -11.00 6.98
C PRO A 27 1.44 -11.14 5.93
N ALA A 28 1.38 -10.31 4.89
CA ALA A 28 2.33 -10.30 3.80
C ALA A 28 2.46 -8.90 3.16
N VAL A 29 3.35 -8.10 3.75
CA VAL A 29 3.59 -6.71 3.32
C VAL A 29 4.17 -6.65 1.91
N ALA A 30 3.54 -5.88 1.03
CA ALA A 30 4.06 -5.56 -0.31
C ALA A 30 5.03 -4.37 -0.26
N ILE A 31 4.74 -3.38 0.59
CA ILE A 31 5.64 -2.25 0.85
C ILE A 31 5.46 -1.70 2.26
N ARG A 32 6.56 -1.25 2.86
CA ARG A 32 6.56 -0.41 4.06
C ARG A 32 7.01 1.00 3.72
N VAL A 33 6.17 1.99 4.00
CA VAL A 33 6.50 3.41 3.84
C VAL A 33 6.82 4.00 5.21
N HIS A 34 8.06 4.44 5.40
CA HIS A 34 8.56 5.02 6.66
C HIS A 34 9.39 6.26 6.34
N ALA A 35 8.71 7.37 6.01
CA ALA A 35 9.34 8.60 5.56
C ALA A 35 8.46 9.82 5.87
N ASP A 36 9.04 11.01 6.11
CA ASP A 36 8.22 12.23 6.23
C ASP A 36 8.20 13.03 4.92
N LYS A 37 7.02 13.50 4.53
CA LYS A 37 6.77 14.23 3.28
C LYS A 37 7.16 13.40 2.06
N CYS A 38 6.54 12.23 1.92
CA CYS A 38 6.71 11.32 0.78
C CYS A 38 5.47 11.39 -0.12
N ALA A 39 5.67 11.36 -1.44
CA ALA A 39 4.57 11.20 -2.40
C ALA A 39 4.77 9.91 -3.22
N LEU A 40 3.70 9.10 -3.31
CA LEU A 40 3.62 7.91 -4.15
C LEU A 40 2.60 8.20 -5.24
N ILE A 41 3.08 8.37 -6.47
CA ILE A 41 2.27 8.82 -7.60
C ILE A 41 2.29 7.72 -8.67
N ASN A 42 1.11 7.34 -9.17
CA ASN A 42 0.95 6.31 -10.20
C ASN A 42 1.52 4.95 -9.79
N CYS A 43 1.39 4.57 -8.52
CA CYS A 43 1.88 3.30 -7.97
C CYS A 43 0.76 2.26 -7.79
N GLY A 44 1.09 0.98 -7.90
CA GLY A 44 0.21 -0.13 -7.53
C GLY A 44 0.73 -0.90 -6.33
N PHE A 45 -0.18 -1.34 -5.45
CA PHE A 45 0.11 -2.12 -4.25
C PHE A 45 -0.81 -3.34 -4.20
N VAL A 46 -0.26 -4.55 -4.31
CA VAL A 46 -1.04 -5.79 -4.46
C VAL A 46 -0.63 -6.81 -3.40
N GLY A 47 -1.59 -7.30 -2.63
CA GLY A 47 -1.38 -8.31 -1.59
C GLY A 47 -2.73 -8.85 -1.09
N VAL A 48 -2.73 -9.55 0.05
CA VAL A 48 -3.95 -10.08 0.68
C VAL A 48 -4.15 -9.49 2.08
N GLN A 49 -3.26 -9.83 3.02
CA GLN A 49 -3.27 -9.25 4.36
C GLN A 49 -2.05 -8.35 4.54
N ASP A 50 -2.23 -7.18 5.17
CA ASP A 50 -1.17 -6.22 5.48
C ASP A 50 -0.44 -5.68 4.23
N THR A 51 -1.15 -5.44 3.13
CA THR A 51 -0.54 -5.07 1.83
C THR A 51 0.34 -3.81 1.89
N LEU A 52 -0.20 -2.66 2.34
CA LEU A 52 0.51 -1.39 2.45
C LEU A 52 0.72 -1.04 3.93
N PHE A 53 1.97 -1.17 4.39
CA PHE A 53 2.37 -0.73 5.72
C PHE A 53 2.78 0.74 5.73
N ASP A 54 1.81 1.61 5.98
CA ASP A 54 1.94 3.05 6.15
C ASP A 54 2.47 3.40 7.56
N SER A 55 3.78 3.25 7.75
CA SER A 55 4.39 3.08 9.08
C SER A 55 4.57 4.38 9.87
N PHE A 56 5.13 5.44 9.29
CA PHE A 56 5.43 6.70 9.98
C PHE A 56 5.67 7.85 9.00
N GLY A 57 5.26 9.05 9.42
CA GLY A 57 5.47 10.31 8.69
C GLY A 57 4.22 10.75 7.94
N ARG A 58 4.37 11.75 7.07
CA ARG A 58 3.29 12.26 6.21
C ARG A 58 3.44 11.79 4.79
N HIS A 59 2.40 11.16 4.24
CA HIS A 59 2.42 10.63 2.89
C HIS A 59 1.25 11.13 2.05
N TYR A 60 1.49 11.21 0.74
CA TYR A 60 0.47 11.52 -0.24
C TYR A 60 0.46 10.44 -1.32
N TYR A 61 -0.67 9.75 -1.47
CA TYR A 61 -0.90 8.74 -2.50
C TYR A 61 -1.83 9.32 -3.56
N TYR A 62 -1.36 9.42 -4.80
CA TYR A 62 -2.13 10.02 -5.90
C TYR A 62 -2.17 9.12 -7.13
N ASN A 63 -3.37 8.89 -7.66
CA ASN A 63 -3.58 8.08 -8.85
C ASN A 63 -3.00 6.66 -8.70
N CYS A 64 -3.21 6.07 -7.52
CA CYS A 64 -2.66 4.77 -7.17
C CYS A 64 -3.73 3.66 -7.18
N TYR A 65 -3.25 2.42 -7.28
CA TYR A 65 -4.06 1.21 -7.20
C TYR A 65 -3.71 0.41 -5.95
N ILE A 66 -4.71 -0.04 -5.18
CA ILE A 66 -4.51 -0.93 -4.03
C ILE A 66 -5.45 -2.13 -4.15
N TYR A 67 -4.88 -3.33 -3.99
CA TYR A 67 -5.59 -4.61 -3.94
C TYR A 67 -5.26 -5.38 -2.66
N GLY A 68 -6.29 -5.83 -1.94
CA GLY A 68 -6.14 -6.71 -0.77
C GLY A 68 -7.45 -7.08 -0.09
N HIS A 69 -7.36 -7.82 1.01
CA HIS A 69 -8.50 -8.38 1.75
C HIS A 69 -8.62 -7.79 3.16
N THR A 70 -7.61 -8.05 4.01
CA THR A 70 -7.62 -7.70 5.44
C THR A 70 -6.50 -6.71 5.73
N ASP A 71 -6.80 -5.61 6.42
CA ASP A 71 -5.82 -4.61 6.85
C ASP A 71 -4.84 -4.18 5.74
N PHE A 72 -5.34 -4.15 4.50
CA PHE A 72 -4.51 -3.97 3.30
C PHE A 72 -3.92 -2.54 3.20
N ILE A 73 -4.38 -1.61 4.04
CA ILE A 73 -3.69 -0.36 4.37
C ILE A 73 -3.69 -0.26 5.90
N PHE A 74 -2.51 -0.20 6.52
CA PHE A 74 -2.40 -0.18 7.97
C PHE A 74 -1.15 0.58 8.44
N GLY A 75 -1.15 1.01 9.71
CA GLY A 75 -0.02 1.67 10.35
C GLY A 75 -0.39 2.99 11.03
N LYS A 76 0.59 3.88 11.19
CA LYS A 76 0.49 5.13 11.96
C LYS A 76 0.84 6.38 11.15
N GLY A 77 1.02 6.25 9.84
CA GLY A 77 1.26 7.38 8.94
C GLY A 77 0.10 8.37 8.92
N GLN A 78 0.42 9.65 8.69
CA GLN A 78 -0.55 10.69 8.42
C GLN A 78 -0.69 10.84 6.91
N SER A 79 -1.67 10.15 6.34
CA SER A 79 -1.72 9.95 4.89
C SER A 79 -2.99 10.49 4.25
N LEU A 80 -2.82 11.09 3.07
CA LEU A 80 -3.90 11.48 2.19
C LEU A 80 -3.89 10.57 0.95
N PHE A 81 -5.04 9.98 0.67
CA PHE A 81 -5.27 9.11 -0.48
C PHE A 81 -6.24 9.80 -1.45
N GLN A 82 -5.79 10.09 -2.67
CA GLN A 82 -6.57 10.87 -3.64
C GLN A 82 -6.52 10.23 -5.04
N VAL A 83 -7.67 10.19 -5.73
CA VAL A 83 -7.83 9.50 -7.02
C VAL A 83 -7.33 8.05 -6.90
N MET A 84 -7.95 7.28 -6.03
CA MET A 84 -7.54 5.89 -5.77
C MET A 84 -8.51 4.92 -6.43
N ILE A 85 -7.97 3.81 -6.92
CA ILE A 85 -8.75 2.59 -7.19
C ILE A 85 -8.42 1.59 -6.09
N ILE A 86 -9.42 1.16 -5.32
CA ILE A 86 -9.28 0.22 -4.21
C ILE A 86 -10.18 -0.98 -4.51
N ASN A 87 -9.58 -2.15 -4.66
CA ASN A 87 -10.29 -3.40 -4.90
C ASN A 87 -10.10 -4.35 -3.71
N LEU A 88 -11.21 -4.86 -3.20
CA LEU A 88 -11.21 -5.95 -2.23
C LEU A 88 -11.02 -7.28 -2.97
N SER A 89 -10.18 -8.18 -2.47
CA SER A 89 -10.25 -9.58 -2.92
C SER A 89 -11.54 -10.21 -2.40
N ASN A 90 -12.07 -11.17 -3.15
CA ASN A 90 -13.21 -11.97 -2.68
C ASN A 90 -12.77 -13.00 -1.63
#